data_AF-B4INY6-F1
#
_entry.id   AF-B4INY6-F1
#
_cell.length_a   1.000
_cell.length_b   1.000
_cell.length_c   1.000
_cell.angle_alpha   90.00
_cell.angle_beta   90.00
_cell.angle_gamma   90.00
#
_symmetry.space_group_name_H-M   'P 1'
#
loop_
_entity.id
_entity.type
_entity.pdbx_description
1 polymer ?
#
loop_
_entity_poly.entity_id
_entity_poly.type
_entity_poly.pdbx_seq_one_letter_code
_entity_poly.pdbx_strand_id
1 'polypeptide(L)'
;MATVSATQALAVKRVAPFLLIFTIRQMVATERPTTLFEKIKVHIVRVCHELIGICDHRAGHFILRSSNEAGARMYEGLVKDHEKYHKFRGKV
;
A
#
# COMPACT_ATOMS: atom_id res chain seq x y z
N MET A 1 17.51 -12.52 -21.30
CA MET A 1 16.77 -12.64 -20.02
C MET A 1 16.61 -11.33 -19.24
N ALA A 2 17.46 -10.30 -19.42
CA ALA A 2 17.33 -9.04 -18.68
C ALA A 2 16.10 -8.18 -19.05
N THR A 3 15.62 -8.25 -20.30
CA THR A 3 14.49 -7.45 -20.79
C THR A 3 13.13 -7.90 -20.25
N VAL A 4 12.93 -9.20 -20.07
CA VAL A 4 11.67 -9.76 -19.52
C VAL A 4 11.44 -9.29 -18.09
N SER A 5 12.48 -9.28 -17.26
CA SER A 5 12.42 -8.82 -15.86
C SER A 5 12.09 -7.32 -15.74
N ALA A 6 12.69 -6.47 -16.60
CA ALA A 6 12.39 -5.03 -16.61
C ALA A 6 10.94 -4.74 -17.04
N THR A 7 10.42 -5.50 -18.01
CA THR A 7 9.03 -5.34 -18.49
C THR A 7 8.02 -5.75 -17.42
N GLN A 8 8.31 -6.84 -16.69
CA GLN A 8 7.50 -7.28 -15.55
C GLN A 8 7.55 -6.27 -14.40
N ALA A 9 8.72 -5.71 -14.08
CA ALA A 9 8.85 -4.67 -13.06
C ALA A 9 8.00 -3.42 -13.38
N LEU A 10 7.97 -3.01 -14.66
CA LEU A 10 7.16 -1.88 -15.10
C LEU A 10 5.65 -2.18 -14.98
N ALA A 11 5.24 -3.40 -15.35
CA ALA A 11 3.85 -3.83 -15.23
C ALA A 11 3.39 -3.83 -13.76
N VAL A 12 4.23 -4.34 -12.85
CA VAL A 12 3.96 -4.35 -11.41
C VAL A 12 3.83 -2.93 -10.86
N LYS A 13 4.73 -2.01 -11.24
CA LYS A 13 4.63 -0.59 -10.86
C LYS A 13 3.34 0.08 -11.32
N ARG A 14 2.83 -0.27 -12.50
CA ARG A 14 1.57 0.27 -13.02
C ARG A 14 0.36 -0.25 -12.27
N VAL A 15 0.39 -1.51 -11.84
CA VAL A 15 -0.75 -2.17 -11.19
C VAL A 15 -0.79 -1.91 -9.68
N ALA A 16 0.37 -1.70 -9.04
CA ALA A 16 0.47 -1.51 -7.59
C ALA A 16 -0.45 -0.41 -7.01
N PRO A 17 -0.62 0.78 -7.63
CA PRO A 17 -1.54 1.80 -7.12
C PRO A 17 -3.00 1.33 -7.09
N PHE A 18 -3.42 0.55 -8.09
CA PHE A 18 -4.79 0.03 -8.17
C PHE A 18 -5.04 -1.04 -7.11
N LEU A 19 -4.07 -1.94 -6.90
CA LEU A 19 -4.14 -2.94 -5.83
C LEU A 19 -4.16 -2.28 -4.46
N LEU A 20 -3.40 -1.20 -4.28
CA LEU A 20 -3.39 -0.45 -3.02
C LEU A 20 -4.74 0.22 -2.74
N ILE A 21 -5.33 0.89 -3.73
CA ILE A 21 -6.68 1.47 -3.62
C ILE A 21 -7.71 0.39 -3.29
N PHE A 22 -7.68 -0.74 -4.00
CA PHE A 22 -8.59 -1.86 -3.76
C PHE A 22 -8.48 -2.36 -2.32
N THR A 23 -7.26 -2.59 -1.85
CA THR A 23 -6.98 -3.10 -0.51
C THR A 23 -7.44 -2.13 0.58
N ILE A 24 -7.15 -0.84 0.42
CA ILE A 24 -7.60 0.21 1.35
C ILE A 24 -9.13 0.25 1.41
N ARG A 25 -9.82 0.16 0.26
CA ARG A 25 -11.29 0.13 0.24
C ARG A 25 -11.86 -1.08 0.98
N GLN A 26 -11.24 -2.25 0.83
CA GLN A 26 -11.64 -3.44 1.60
C GLN A 26 -11.45 -3.20 3.10
N MET A 27 -10.31 -2.63 3.51
CA MET A 27 -10.06 -2.31 4.91
C MET A 27 -11.10 -1.36 5.51
N VAL A 28 -11.48 -0.29 4.80
CA VAL A 28 -12.54 0.65 5.24
C VAL A 28 -13.88 -0.08 5.40
N ALA A 29 -14.22 -0.97 4.45
CA ALA A 29 -15.51 -1.68 4.47
C ALA A 29 -15.62 -2.70 5.62
N THR A 30 -14.49 -3.19 6.12
CA THR A 30 -14.40 -4.33 7.05
C THR A 30 -14.28 -3.96 8.53
N GLU A 31 -14.68 -2.75 8.97
CA GLU A 31 -14.54 -2.25 10.35
C GLU A 31 -15.17 -3.11 11.49
N ARG A 32 -15.67 -4.32 11.22
CA ARG A 32 -16.18 -5.24 12.26
C ARG A 32 -15.03 -6.04 12.92
N PRO A 33 -14.83 -5.91 14.24
CA PRO A 33 -13.77 -6.62 14.94
C PRO A 33 -14.16 -8.08 15.18
N THR A 34 -13.37 -9.02 14.64
CA THR A 34 -13.29 -10.40 15.12
C THR A 34 -11.82 -10.71 15.44
N THR A 35 -11.52 -11.59 16.38
CA THR A 35 -10.14 -11.88 16.82
C THR A 35 -9.27 -12.51 15.72
N LEU A 36 -9.88 -13.22 14.76
CA LEU A 36 -9.24 -13.68 13.52
C LEU A 36 -8.85 -12.52 12.60
N PHE A 37 -9.59 -11.41 12.65
CA PHE A 37 -9.37 -10.24 11.82
C PHE A 37 -8.05 -9.53 12.13
N GLU A 38 -7.57 -9.59 13.37
CA GLU A 38 -6.37 -8.84 13.77
C GLU A 38 -5.10 -9.40 13.11
N LYS A 39 -4.93 -10.73 13.05
CA LYS A 39 -3.82 -11.36 12.32
C LYS A 39 -3.90 -11.05 10.82
N ILE A 40 -5.09 -11.12 10.24
CA ILE A 40 -5.32 -10.82 8.81
C ILE A 40 -5.01 -9.35 8.52
N LYS A 41 -5.45 -8.44 9.39
CA LYS A 41 -5.21 -7.00 9.29
C LYS A 41 -3.73 -6.68 9.28
N VAL A 42 -2.92 -7.31 10.13
CA VAL A 42 -1.46 -7.14 10.12
C VAL A 42 -0.85 -7.54 8.77
N HIS A 43 -1.28 -8.67 8.20
CA HIS A 43 -0.82 -9.09 6.87
C HIS A 43 -1.25 -8.11 5.77
N ILE A 44 -2.49 -7.62 5.80
CA ILE A 44 -3.00 -6.66 4.82
C ILE A 44 -2.22 -5.34 4.91
N VAL A 45 -1.96 -4.83 6.12
CA VAL A 45 -1.15 -3.62 6.34
C VAL A 45 0.26 -3.79 5.77
N ARG A 46 0.88 -4.96 5.96
CA ARG A 46 2.19 -5.26 5.36
C ARG A 46 2.15 -5.24 3.83
N VAL A 47 1.12 -5.82 3.23
CA VAL A 47 0.92 -5.75 1.76
C VAL A 47 0.79 -4.30 1.31
N CYS A 48 0.04 -3.47 2.04
CA CYS A 48 -0.06 -2.04 1.72
C CYS A 48 1.31 -1.35 1.74
N HIS A 49 2.16 -1.64 2.72
CA HIS A 49 3.52 -1.08 2.79
C HIS A 49 4.40 -1.53 1.61
N GLU A 50 4.35 -2.80 1.23
CA GLU A 50 5.08 -3.31 0.06
C GLU A 50 4.61 -2.64 -1.24
N LEU A 51 3.28 -2.48 -1.40
CA LEU A 51 2.70 -1.77 -2.55
C LEU A 51 3.10 -0.28 -2.57
N ILE A 52 3.17 0.39 -1.40
CA ILE A 52 3.66 1.77 -1.29
C ILE A 52 5.12 1.85 -1.75
N GLY A 53 5.97 0.91 -1.34
CA GLY A 53 7.39 0.87 -1.75
C GLY A 53 7.58 0.64 -3.26
N ILE A 54 6.63 -0.01 -3.93
CA ILE A 54 6.63 -0.22 -5.39
C ILE A 54 6.11 1.01 -6.13
N CYS A 55 5.19 1.77 -5.53
CA CYS A 55 4.58 2.94 -6.13
C CYS A 55 5.59 4.08 -6.31
N ASP A 56 5.62 4.68 -7.50
CA ASP A 56 6.41 5.89 -7.75
C ASP A 56 5.72 7.14 -7.16
N HIS A 57 6.45 8.24 -6.98
CA HIS A 57 5.96 9.51 -6.38
C HIS A 57 4.63 10.05 -6.96
N ARG A 58 4.32 9.73 -8.23
CA ARG A 58 3.09 10.16 -8.91
C ARG A 58 1.85 9.39 -8.47
N ALA A 59 2.03 8.15 -7.99
CA ALA A 59 0.92 7.30 -7.58
C ALA A 59 0.17 7.88 -6.37
N GLY A 60 0.85 8.61 -5.48
CA GLY A 60 0.23 9.20 -4.30
C GLY A 60 -0.93 10.15 -4.63
N HIS A 61 -0.73 11.08 -5.57
CA HIS A 61 -1.79 11.98 -6.02
C HIS A 61 -2.95 11.22 -6.68
N PHE A 62 -2.64 10.18 -7.45
CA PHE A 62 -3.66 9.34 -8.08
C PHE A 62 -4.50 8.57 -7.04
N ILE A 63 -3.86 8.01 -6.02
CA ILE A 63 -4.52 7.26 -4.93
C ILE A 63 -5.42 8.20 -4.13
N LEU A 64 -4.93 9.38 -3.75
CA LEU A 64 -5.70 10.38 -3.01
C LEU A 64 -6.93 10.85 -3.79
N ARG A 65 -6.77 11.16 -5.08
CA ARG A 65 -7.89 11.57 -5.95
C ARG A 65 -8.94 10.47 -6.14
N SER A 66 -8.51 9.21 -6.13
CA SER A 66 -9.38 8.05 -6.38
C SER A 66 -10.01 7.47 -5.11
N SER A 67 -9.68 8.03 -3.93
CA SER A 67 -10.15 7.57 -2.63
C SER A 67 -11.23 8.49 -2.08
N ASN A 68 -12.15 7.92 -1.29
CA ASN A 68 -13.03 8.70 -0.43
C ASN A 68 -12.27 9.18 0.82
N GLU A 69 -12.88 10.02 1.65
CA GLU A 69 -12.21 10.62 2.81
C GLU A 69 -11.61 9.58 3.77
N ALA A 70 -12.36 8.53 4.10
CA ALA A 70 -11.88 7.43 4.94
C ALA A 70 -10.67 6.69 4.33
N GLY A 71 -10.73 6.40 3.03
CA GLY A 71 -9.63 5.76 2.30
C GLY A 71 -8.39 6.65 2.19
N ALA A 72 -8.58 7.96 1.97
CA ALA A 72 -7.49 8.93 1.92
C ALA A 72 -6.78 9.03 3.29
N ARG A 73 -7.54 9.13 4.38
CA ARG A 73 -6.98 9.13 5.75
C ARG A 73 -6.20 7.85 6.06
N MET A 74 -6.72 6.70 5.66
CA MET A 74 -6.01 5.43 5.83
C MET A 74 -4.75 5.34 4.98
N TYR A 75 -4.78 5.80 3.73
CA TYR A 75 -3.60 5.86 2.88
C TYR A 75 -2.51 6.76 3.50
N GLU A 76 -2.86 7.96 3.97
CA GLU A 76 -1.92 8.87 4.62
C GLU A 76 -1.30 8.27 5.88
N GLY A 77 -2.11 7.57 6.69
CA GLY A 77 -1.61 6.81 7.85
C GLY A 77 -0.59 5.74 7.46
N LEU A 78 -0.93 4.92 6.45
CA LEU A 78 -0.04 3.88 5.92
C LEU A 78 1.26 4.44 5.34
N VAL A 79 1.22 5.59 4.65
CA VAL A 79 2.42 6.26 4.13
C VAL A 79 3.29 6.77 5.27
N LYS A 80 2.69 7.40 6.29
CA LYS A 80 3.42 7.90 7.47
C LYS A 80 4.11 6.76 8.22
N ASP A 81 3.42 5.64 8.41
CA ASP A 81 3.97 4.46 9.05
C ASP A 81 5.07 3.83 8.18
N HIS A 82 4.82 3.64 6.88
CA HIS A 82 5.82 3.15 5.94
C HIS A 82 7.10 4.01 5.97
N GLU A 83 6.98 5.34 5.93
CA GLU A 83 8.12 6.23 6.05
C GLU A 83 8.84 6.10 7.38
N LYS A 84 8.13 5.95 8.49
CA LYS A 84 8.72 5.76 9.82
C LYS A 84 9.56 4.47 9.87
N TYR A 85 9.05 3.37 9.34
CA TYR A 85 9.73 2.07 9.37
C TYR A 85 10.80 1.92 8.29
N HIS A 86 10.67 2.55 7.12
CA HIS A 86 11.65 2.47 6.02
C HIS A 86 12.68 3.61 5.98
N LYS A 87 12.46 4.75 6.66
CA LYS A 87 13.52 5.75 6.93
C LYS A 87 14.49 5.28 8.01
N PHE A 88 14.15 4.25 8.77
CA PHE A 88 15.07 3.56 9.68
C PHE A 88 16.08 2.72 8.87
N ARG A 89 16.98 3.39 8.13
CA ARG A 89 18.21 2.80 7.57
C ARG A 89 19.28 2.66 8.66
N GLY A 90 18.88 2.19 9.84
CA GLY A 90 19.82 1.84 10.89
C GLY A 90 20.70 0.71 10.38
N LYS A 91 22.01 0.97 10.29
CA LYS A 91 23.01 -0.09 10.48
C LYS A 91 22.56 -0.91 11.70
N VAL A 92 22.23 -2.17 11.47
CA VAL A 92 22.28 -3.19 12.51
C VAL A 92 23.65 -3.82 12.42
#